data_AF-A0A8G1J5W6-F1
#
_entry.id   AF-A0A8G1J5W6-F1
#
_cell.length_a   1.000
_cell.length_b   1.000
_cell.length_c   1.000
_cell.angle_alpha   90.00
_cell.angle_beta   90.00
_cell.angle_gamma   90.00
#
_symmetry.space_group_name_H-M   'P 1'
#
loop_
_entity.id
_entity.type
_entity.pdbx_description
1 polymer ?
#
loop_
_entity_poly.entity_id
_entity_poly.type
_entity_poly.pdbx_seq_one_letter_code
_entity_poly.pdbx_strand_id
1 'polypeptide(L)'
;MSATEPPEKPQLDCREVLEEVYLYLDAECSDVRREVIRDHLDECSPCLSEYGIEQEVRTIVHRCCSQEKAPDEVKERLRRKLSAIEQVSDLFSETAERER
;
A
#
# COMPACT_ATOMS: atom_id res chain seq x y z
N MET A 1 -5.61 -30.02 26.99
CA MET A 1 -4.71 -28.86 26.94
C MET A 1 -3.87 -29.01 25.68
N SER A 2 -3.88 -27.97 24.83
CA SER A 2 -2.89 -27.59 23.80
C SER A 2 -2.53 -28.63 22.71
N ALA A 3 -2.31 -28.26 21.45
CA ALA A 3 -2.00 -26.97 20.86
C ALA A 3 -2.66 -26.87 19.48
N THR A 4 -3.29 -25.74 19.20
CA THR A 4 -3.60 -25.31 17.83
C THR A 4 -2.29 -24.86 17.21
N GLU A 5 -1.80 -25.61 16.22
CA GLU A 5 -0.64 -25.23 15.43
C GLU A 5 -0.90 -23.85 14.77
N PRO A 6 0.07 -22.93 14.78
CA PRO A 6 -0.08 -21.65 14.09
C PRO A 6 -0.24 -21.90 12.58
N PRO A 7 -1.03 -21.07 11.87
CA PRO A 7 -1.18 -21.22 10.43
C PRO A 7 0.19 -21.10 9.74
N GLU A 8 0.53 -22.08 8.90
CA GLU A 8 1.77 -22.08 8.12
C GLU A 8 1.80 -20.84 7.21
N LYS A 9 2.86 -20.02 7.33
CA LYS A 9 3.10 -18.91 6.40
C LYS A 9 3.35 -19.50 5.01
N PRO A 10 2.72 -18.99 3.94
CA PRO A 10 3.05 -19.36 2.57
C PRO A 10 4.55 -19.17 2.33
N GLN A 11 5.20 -20.08 1.63
CA GLN A 11 6.57 -19.91 1.15
C GLN A 11 6.52 -19.54 -0.32
N LEU A 12 7.22 -18.47 -0.71
CA LEU A 12 7.31 -18.03 -2.10
C LEU A 12 8.68 -18.32 -2.67
N ASP A 13 8.69 -18.82 -3.90
CA ASP A 13 9.93 -18.93 -4.65
C ASP A 13 10.38 -17.55 -5.20
N CYS A 14 11.63 -17.49 -5.68
CA CYS A 14 12.19 -16.24 -6.21
C CYS A 14 11.36 -15.67 -7.38
N ARG A 15 10.73 -16.53 -8.18
CA ARG A 15 9.95 -16.09 -9.33
C ARG A 15 8.65 -15.44 -8.88
N GLU A 16 7.94 -16.05 -7.94
CA GLU A 16 6.71 -15.51 -7.36
C GLU A 16 6.95 -14.17 -6.66
N VAL A 17 8.08 -14.03 -5.95
CA VAL A 17 8.49 -12.77 -5.31
C VAL A 17 8.71 -11.67 -6.35
N LEU A 18 9.41 -11.97 -7.44
CA LEU A 18 9.66 -10.99 -8.50
C LEU A 18 8.38 -10.67 -9.31
N GLU A 19 7.48 -11.63 -9.50
CA GLU A 19 6.17 -11.39 -10.14
C GLU A 19 5.30 -10.43 -9.31
N GLU A 20 5.44 -10.44 -7.97
CA GLU A 20 4.68 -9.57 -7.07
C GLU A 20 5.46 -8.35 -6.55
N VAL A 21 6.67 -8.11 -7.04
CA VAL A 21 7.53 -7.02 -6.54
C VAL A 21 6.87 -5.65 -6.65
N TYR A 22 6.09 -5.41 -7.71
CA TYR A 22 5.34 -4.16 -7.90
C TYR A 22 4.18 -4.02 -6.93
N LEU A 23 3.42 -5.09 -6.67
CA LEU A 23 2.35 -5.08 -5.66
C LEU A 23 2.92 -4.81 -4.26
N TYR A 24 4.09 -5.35 -3.97
CA TYR A 24 4.82 -5.06 -2.74
C TYR A 24 5.27 -3.59 -2.66
N LEU A 25 5.86 -3.06 -3.74
CA LEU A 25 6.29 -1.66 -3.83
C LEU A 25 5.13 -0.67 -3.67
N ASP A 26 3.98 -0.96 -4.28
CA ASP A 26 2.82 -0.07 -4.28
C ASP A 26 1.89 -0.27 -3.09
N ALA A 27 2.26 -1.16 -2.16
CA ALA A 27 1.48 -1.49 -0.98
C ALA A 27 0.09 -2.10 -1.30
N GLU A 28 -0.02 -2.79 -2.43
CA GLU A 28 -1.25 -3.42 -2.92
C GLU A 28 -1.33 -4.92 -2.60
N CYS A 29 -0.32 -5.48 -1.95
CA CYS A 29 -0.35 -6.85 -1.42
C CYS A 29 -1.07 -6.92 -0.06
N SER A 30 -1.65 -8.09 0.25
CA SER A 30 -2.20 -8.36 1.59
C SER A 30 -1.09 -8.39 2.64
N ASP A 31 -1.44 -8.14 3.91
CA ASP A 31 -0.45 -8.11 5.01
C ASP A 31 0.36 -9.42 5.12
N VAL A 32 -0.30 -10.56 4.89
CA VAL A 32 0.35 -11.88 4.89
C VAL A 32 1.35 -11.99 3.73
N ARG A 33 0.96 -11.58 2.52
CA ARG A 33 1.86 -11.60 1.34
C ARG A 33 3.04 -10.66 1.54
N ARG A 34 2.80 -9.47 2.09
CA ARG A 34 3.84 -8.49 2.40
C ARG A 34 4.89 -9.07 3.34
N GLU A 35 4.47 -9.76 4.39
CA GLU A 35 5.38 -10.37 5.34
C GLU A 35 6.24 -11.45 4.68
N VAL A 36 5.63 -12.34 3.90
CA VAL A 36 6.36 -13.42 3.21
C VAL A 36 7.36 -12.88 2.18
N ILE A 37 6.97 -11.87 1.39
CA ILE A 37 7.86 -11.22 0.41
C ILE A 37 9.04 -10.55 1.12
N ARG A 38 8.78 -9.83 2.21
CA ARG A 38 9.84 -9.20 3.02
C ARG A 38 10.81 -10.25 3.56
N ASP A 39 10.29 -11.29 4.20
CA ASP A 39 11.11 -12.37 4.78
C ASP A 39 11.98 -13.02 3.68
N HIS A 40 11.47 -13.22 2.46
CA HIS A 40 12.26 -13.71 1.32
C HIS A 40 13.34 -12.71 0.87
N LEU A 41 13.02 -11.42 0.75
CA LEU A 41 14.00 -10.40 0.33
C LEU A 41 15.15 -10.25 1.35
N ASP A 42 14.87 -10.47 2.64
CA ASP A 42 15.88 -10.44 3.70
C ASP A 42 16.86 -11.63 3.61
N GLU A 43 16.41 -12.78 3.10
CA GLU A 43 17.21 -14.01 2.99
C GLU A 43 17.85 -14.20 1.60
N CYS A 44 17.29 -13.58 0.56
CA CYS A 44 17.64 -13.81 -0.85
C CYS A 44 18.31 -12.59 -1.49
N SER A 45 19.65 -12.53 -1.39
CA SER A 45 20.46 -11.47 -2.01
C SER A 45 20.18 -11.18 -3.51
N PRO A 46 19.97 -12.17 -4.40
CA PRO A 46 19.66 -11.86 -5.79
C PRO A 46 18.30 -11.17 -5.96
N CYS A 47 17.26 -11.60 -5.24
CA CYS A 47 15.96 -10.93 -5.30
C CYS A 47 16.00 -9.52 -4.68
N LEU A 48 16.79 -9.34 -3.61
CA LEU A 48 17.04 -8.02 -3.03
C LEU A 48 17.71 -7.05 -4.02
N SER A 49 18.62 -7.55 -4.86
CA SER A 49 19.27 -6.75 -5.90
C SER A 49 18.27 -6.28 -6.95
N GLU A 50 17.44 -7.18 -7.48
CA GLU A 50 16.39 -6.83 -8.46
C GLU A 50 15.39 -5.83 -7.87
N TYR A 51 14.91 -6.09 -6.65
CA TYR A 51 14.07 -5.15 -5.90
C TYR A 51 14.72 -3.77 -5.72
N GLY A 52 16.02 -3.73 -5.45
CA GLY A 52 16.81 -2.50 -5.35
C GLY A 52 16.77 -1.69 -6.65
N ILE A 53 16.94 -2.34 -7.80
CA ILE A 53 16.87 -1.70 -9.12
C ILE A 53 15.48 -1.08 -9.33
N GLU A 54 14.41 -1.81 -9.04
CA GLU A 54 13.04 -1.29 -9.19
C GLU A 54 12.77 -0.06 -8.32
N GLN A 55 13.32 -0.02 -7.09
CA GLN A 55 13.24 1.17 -6.23
C GLN A 55 14.00 2.37 -6.81
N GLU A 56 15.18 2.14 -7.39
CA GLU A 56 15.94 3.20 -8.06
C GLU A 56 15.18 3.75 -9.27
N VAL A 57 14.60 2.87 -10.09
CA VAL A 57 13.75 3.24 -11.23
C VAL A 57 12.57 4.10 -10.74
N ARG A 58 11.86 3.66 -9.70
CA ARG A 58 10.75 4.44 -9.12
C ARG A 58 11.20 5.82 -8.64
N THR A 59 12.38 5.91 -8.05
CA THR A 59 12.97 7.19 -7.59
C THR A 59 13.24 8.12 -8.77
N ILE A 60 13.81 7.59 -9.86
CA ILE A 60 14.07 8.35 -11.09
C ILE A 60 12.77 8.85 -11.71
N VAL A 61 11.79 7.96 -11.88
CA VAL A 61 10.46 8.31 -12.43
C VAL A 61 9.80 9.40 -11.58
N HIS A 62 9.79 9.22 -10.26
CA HIS A 62 9.28 10.25 -9.37
C HIS A 62 10.01 11.58 -9.57
N ARG A 63 11.34 11.60 -9.64
CA ARG A 63 12.10 12.84 -9.85
C ARG A 63 11.77 13.54 -11.17
N CYS A 64 11.64 12.78 -12.25
CA CYS A 64 11.40 13.32 -13.59
C CYS A 64 9.95 13.74 -13.82
N CYS A 65 8.98 13.06 -13.20
CA CYS A 65 7.56 13.22 -13.49
C CYS A 65 6.75 13.88 -12.36
N SER A 66 7.31 14.04 -11.15
CA SER A 66 6.59 14.65 -10.00
C SER A 66 6.41 16.17 -10.08
N GLN A 67 7.01 16.84 -11.06
CA GLN A 67 6.92 18.30 -11.20
C GLN A 67 5.59 18.75 -11.83
N GLU A 68 4.82 17.82 -12.41
CA GLU A 68 3.50 18.13 -12.94
C GLU A 68 2.50 18.33 -11.80
N LYS A 69 2.18 19.60 -11.54
CA LYS A 69 1.16 19.96 -10.55
C LYS A 69 -0.22 19.72 -11.14
N ALA A 70 -1.08 19.05 -10.38
CA ALA A 70 -2.50 18.94 -10.72
C ALA A 70 -3.11 20.34 -10.99
N PRO A 71 -3.96 20.51 -12.01
CA PRO A 71 -4.63 21.77 -12.30
C PRO A 71 -5.43 22.27 -11.10
N ASP A 72 -5.49 23.58 -10.90
CA ASP A 72 -6.12 24.17 -9.71
C ASP A 72 -7.63 23.91 -9.66
N GLU A 73 -8.29 23.83 -10.81
CA GLU A 73 -9.71 23.44 -10.92
C GLU A 73 -9.96 22.05 -10.32
N VAL A 74 -9.07 21.09 -10.59
CA VAL A 74 -9.18 19.72 -10.05
C VAL A 74 -8.98 19.72 -8.54
N LYS A 75 -8.00 20.46 -8.04
CA LYS A 75 -7.75 20.60 -6.59
C LYS A 75 -8.94 21.23 -5.88
N GLU A 76 -9.50 22.29 -6.45
CA GLU A 76 -10.65 22.99 -5.87
C GLU A 76 -11.88 22.09 -5.84
N ARG A 77 -12.17 21.41 -6.95
CA ARG A 77 -13.24 20.42 -7.02
C ARG A 77 -13.07 19.30 -6.01
N LEU A 78 -11.85 18.80 -5.82
CA LEU A 78 -11.53 17.77 -4.83
C LEU A 78 -11.78 18.27 -3.40
N ARG A 79 -11.28 19.46 -3.05
CA ARG A 79 -11.48 20.07 -1.72
C ARG A 79 -12.95 20.25 -1.38
N ARG A 80 -13.76 20.73 -2.33
CA ARG A 80 -15.22 20.87 -2.11
C ARG A 80 -15.88 19.52 -1.83
N LYS A 81 -15.51 18.47 -2.57
CA LYS A 81 -16.04 17.12 -2.36
C LYS A 81 -15.63 16.55 -1.00
N LEU A 82 -14.36 16.70 -0.61
CA LEU A 82 -13.88 16.25 0.70
C LEU A 82 -14.61 16.95 1.84
N SER A 83 -14.74 18.28 1.78
CA SER A 83 -15.49 19.03 2.79
C SER A 83 -16.95 18.62 2.90
N ALA A 84 -17.61 18.30 1.78
CA ALA A 84 -18.97 17.79 1.79
C ALA A 84 -19.06 16.40 2.46
N ILE A 85 -18.08 15.53 2.24
CA ILE A 85 -18.01 14.20 2.88
C ILE A 85 -17.81 14.34 4.38
N GLU A 86 -16.90 15.22 4.81
CA GLU A 86 -16.64 15.51 6.23
C GLU A 86 -17.92 16.01 6.93
N GLN A 87 -18.61 17.00 6.34
CA GLN A 87 -19.87 17.51 6.89
C GLN A 87 -20.92 16.40 7.06
N VAL A 88 -21.06 15.52 6.06
CA VAL A 88 -21.99 14.39 6.13
C VAL A 88 -21.60 13.41 7.24
N SER A 89 -20.31 13.12 7.39
CA SER A 89 -19.79 12.27 8.47
C SER A 89 -20.07 12.84 9.86
N ASP A 90 -19.94 14.16 10.01
CA ASP A 90 -20.22 14.85 11.26
C ASP A 90 -21.71 14.78 11.60
N LEU A 91 -22.59 15.06 10.62
CA LEU A 91 -24.05 14.93 10.80
C LEU A 91 -24.46 13.52 11.22
N PHE A 92 -23.87 12.48 10.61
CA PHE A 92 -24.14 11.09 10.99
C PHE A 92 -23.67 10.77 12.41
N SER A 93 -22.54 11.33 12.83
CA SER A 93 -22.03 11.15 14.19
C SER A 93 -22.95 11.84 15.21
N GLU A 94 -23.38 13.07 14.92
CA GLU A 94 -24.33 13.82 15.75
C GLU A 94 -25.70 13.13 15.87
N THR A 95 -26.20 12.53 14.78
CA THR A 95 -27.46 11.76 14.84
C THR A 95 -27.30 10.48 15.65
N ALA A 96 -26.21 9.74 15.47
CA ALA A 96 -25.92 8.53 16.24
C ALA A 96 -25.72 8.78 17.74
N GLU A 97 -25.23 9.97 18.13
CA GLU A 97 -25.13 10.40 19.52
C GLU A 97 -26.49 10.80 20.11
N ARG A 98 -27.38 11.40 19.31
CA ARG A 98 -28.69 11.88 19.76
C ARG A 98 -29.75 10.79 19.90
N GLU A 99 -29.59 9.67 19.20
CA GLU A 99 -30.47 8.49 19.28
C GLU A 99 -30.05 7.48 20.38
N ARG A 100 -29.04 7.81 21.18
CA ARG A 100 -28.55 7.01 22.32
C ARG A 100 -29.05 7.57 23.65
#